data_AF-A0A844EPB6-F1
#
_entry.id   AF-A0A844EPB6-F1
#
_cell.length_a   1.000
_cell.length_b   1.000
_cell.length_c   1.000
_cell.angle_alpha   90.00
_cell.angle_beta   90.00
_cell.angle_gamma   90.00
#
_symmetry.space_group_name_H-M   'P 1'
#
loop_
_entity.id
_entity.type
_entity.pdbx_description
1 polymer ?
#
loop_
_entity_poly.entity_id
_entity_poly.type
_entity_poly.pdbx_seq_one_letter_code
_entity_poly.pdbx_strand_id
1 'polypeptide(L)'
;MTANAVNGFLNADEKWVNHELTNPLSILVLNLMPTRRNTEAQFLHRFSEISSDAELTFMYPQSHQFKGTSRAAIERDYVCLDQIRDAHFDGLIVTG
;
A
#
# COMPACT_ATOMS: atom_id res chain seq x y z
N MET A 1 6.27 -17.10 2.61
CA MET A 1 6.63 -15.96 1.75
C MET A 1 6.28 -14.69 2.49
N THR A 2 6.83 -13.58 2.07
CA THR A 2 6.74 -12.34 2.80
C THR A 2 6.07 -11.27 1.96
N ALA A 3 5.19 -10.50 2.58
CA ALA A 3 4.66 -9.27 2.02
C ALA A 3 5.22 -8.10 2.83
N ASN A 4 5.91 -7.18 2.17
CA ASN A 4 6.37 -5.94 2.78
C ASN A 4 5.46 -4.79 2.39
N ALA A 5 5.35 -3.82 3.29
CA ALA A 5 4.71 -2.54 3.03
C ALA A 5 5.80 -1.49 2.77
N VAL A 6 5.87 -0.94 1.55
CA VAL A 6 6.81 0.14 1.22
C VAL A 6 6.40 1.44 1.92
N ASN A 7 5.09 1.67 2.04
CA ASN A 7 4.47 2.78 2.72
C ASN A 7 3.14 2.33 3.37
N GLY A 8 2.25 3.25 3.73
CA GLY A 8 0.96 2.97 4.36
C GLY A 8 0.98 3.17 5.86
N PHE A 9 -0.21 3.19 6.46
CA PHE A 9 -0.38 3.47 7.89
C PHE A 9 0.23 2.40 8.79
N LEU A 10 0.18 1.12 8.40
CA LEU A 10 0.77 0.05 9.20
C LEU A 10 2.29 0.11 9.21
N ASN A 11 2.91 0.51 8.09
CA ASN A 11 4.34 0.76 8.02
C ASN A 11 4.73 1.99 8.86
N ALA A 12 4.00 3.10 8.71
CA ALA A 12 4.26 4.34 9.46
C ALA A 12 4.04 4.19 10.97
N ASP A 13 3.08 3.36 11.39
CA ASP A 13 2.81 3.05 12.80
C ASP A 13 3.74 1.97 13.38
N GLU A 14 4.66 1.39 12.59
CA GLU A 14 5.49 0.24 12.97
C GLU A 14 4.66 -1.00 13.40
N LYS A 15 3.45 -1.14 12.85
CA LYS A 15 2.53 -2.26 13.12
C LYS A 15 2.64 -3.40 12.12
N TRP A 16 3.47 -3.24 11.09
CA TRP A 16 3.84 -4.29 10.15
C TRP A 16 5.36 -4.38 10.07
N VAL A 17 5.89 -5.60 10.15
CA VAL A 17 7.34 -5.84 10.14
C VAL A 17 7.74 -6.30 8.74
N ASN A 18 8.60 -5.52 8.10
CA ASN A 18 9.19 -5.88 6.83
C ASN A 18 10.42 -6.79 7.03
N HIS A 19 10.68 -7.67 6.07
CA HIS A 19 11.85 -8.54 6.08
C HIS A 19 12.67 -8.35 4.79
N GLU A 20 13.90 -8.86 4.75
CA GLU A 20 14.68 -8.88 3.51
C GLU A 20 14.01 -9.78 2.46
N LEU A 21 13.85 -9.28 1.24
CA LEU A 21 13.22 -9.98 0.12
C LEU A 21 14.23 -10.19 -1.02
N THR A 22 14.05 -11.25 -1.79
CA THR A 22 14.84 -11.48 -3.02
C THR A 22 13.90 -11.46 -4.24
N ASN A 23 14.05 -10.45 -5.10
CA ASN A 23 13.23 -10.26 -6.31
C ASN A 23 11.71 -10.32 -6.06
N PRO A 24 11.16 -9.45 -5.19
CA PRO A 24 9.73 -9.41 -4.92
C PRO A 24 8.94 -8.82 -6.09
N LEU A 25 7.66 -9.20 -6.19
CA LEU A 25 6.70 -8.55 -7.07
C LEU A 25 6.36 -7.15 -6.53
N SER A 26 6.47 -6.13 -7.36
CA SER A 26 6.09 -4.77 -7.00
C SER A 26 4.62 -4.53 -7.31
N ILE A 27 3.80 -4.35 -6.27
CA ILE A 27 2.35 -4.23 -6.39
C ILE A 27 1.90 -2.84 -5.95
N LEU A 28 1.23 -2.12 -6.84
CA LEU A 28 0.57 -0.85 -6.53
C LEU A 28 -0.87 -1.11 -6.08
N VAL A 29 -1.28 -0.48 -4.97
CA VAL A 29 -2.65 -0.58 -4.44
C VAL A 29 -3.28 0.81 -4.36
N LEU A 30 -4.20 1.12 -5.27
CA LEU A 30 -5.07 2.28 -5.17
C LEU A 30 -6.19 2.00 -4.17
N ASN A 31 -6.00 2.47 -2.93
CA ASN A 31 -6.93 2.22 -1.84
C ASN A 31 -8.00 3.32 -1.79
N LEU A 32 -9.22 2.97 -2.20
CA LEU A 32 -10.42 3.81 -2.17
C LEU A 32 -11.28 3.57 -0.93
N MET A 33 -10.99 2.52 -0.15
CA MET A 33 -11.78 2.15 1.02
C MET A 33 -11.74 3.23 2.10
N PRO A 34 -12.85 3.45 2.84
CA PRO A 34 -12.85 4.31 4.01
C PRO A 34 -12.01 3.73 5.17
N THR A 35 -11.89 2.40 5.24
CA THR A 35 -11.20 1.65 6.30
C THR A 35 -9.76 1.28 5.93
N ARG A 36 -8.97 2.27 5.50
CA ARG A 36 -7.62 2.11 4.94
C ARG A 36 -6.70 1.16 5.70
N ARG A 37 -6.55 1.36 7.02
CA ARG A 37 -5.66 0.54 7.86
C ARG A 37 -6.05 -0.95 7.88
N ASN A 38 -7.35 -1.24 7.89
CA ASN A 38 -7.85 -2.62 7.81
C ASN A 38 -7.64 -3.21 6.42
N THR A 39 -7.78 -2.38 5.37
CA THR A 39 -7.54 -2.79 3.99
C THR A 39 -6.06 -3.10 3.74
N GLU A 40 -5.13 -2.29 4.27
CA GLU A 40 -3.70 -2.58 4.25
C GLU A 40 -3.39 -3.93 4.89
N ALA A 41 -3.88 -4.17 6.12
CA ALA A 41 -3.66 -5.42 6.83
C ALA A 41 -4.18 -6.63 6.03
N GLN A 42 -5.36 -6.51 5.44
CA GLN A 42 -5.93 -7.57 4.61
C GLN A 42 -5.06 -7.90 3.41
N PHE A 43 -4.59 -6.88 2.66
CA PHE A 43 -3.72 -7.14 1.52
C PHE A 43 -2.39 -7.74 1.95
N LEU A 44 -1.72 -7.16 2.95
CA LEU A 44 -0.44 -7.67 3.43
C LEU A 44 -0.55 -9.13 3.91
N HIS A 45 -1.62 -9.48 4.64
CA HIS A 45 -1.85 -10.86 5.05
C HIS A 45 -2.09 -11.78 3.85
N ARG A 46 -2.93 -11.39 2.89
CA ARG A 46 -3.20 -12.20 1.70
C ARG A 46 -1.97 -12.40 0.82
N PHE A 47 -1.14 -11.37 0.64
CA PHE A 47 0.10 -11.50 -0.10
C PHE A 47 1.16 -12.32 0.66
N SER A 48 1.11 -12.37 2.00
CA SER A 48 1.98 -13.28 2.77
C SER A 48 1.62 -14.76 2.60
N GLU A 49 0.39 -15.06 2.14
CA GLU A 49 -0.12 -16.41 1.87
C GLU A 49 0.21 -16.93 0.46
N ILE A 50 0.63 -16.07 -0.48
CA ILE A 50 0.97 -16.51 -1.85
C ILE A 50 2.41 -17.01 -1.97
N SER A 51 2.73 -17.69 -3.07
CA SER A 51 4.03 -18.35 -3.28
C SER A 51 5.19 -17.44 -3.72
N SER A 52 4.95 -16.12 -3.89
CA SER A 52 5.96 -15.14 -4.30
C SER A 52 6.06 -14.03 -3.26
N ASP A 53 7.27 -13.50 -3.04
CA ASP A 53 7.45 -12.33 -2.19
C ASP A 53 6.88 -11.10 -2.89
N ALA A 54 6.34 -10.17 -2.11
CA ALA A 54 5.71 -8.98 -2.66
C ALA A 54 6.03 -7.72 -1.86
N GLU A 55 6.18 -6.61 -2.55
CA GLU A 55 6.25 -5.26 -1.99
C GLU A 55 5.02 -4.47 -2.39
N LEU A 56 4.26 -4.03 -1.39
CA LEU A 56 3.02 -3.30 -1.59
C LEU A 56 3.27 -1.81 -1.39
N THR A 57 2.92 -1.02 -2.41
CA THR A 57 2.88 0.44 -2.35
C THR A 57 1.43 0.91 -2.38
N PHE A 58 1.00 1.66 -1.38
CA PHE A 58 -0.36 2.18 -1.26
C PHE A 58 -0.46 3.60 -1.82
N MET A 59 -1.39 3.79 -2.75
CA MET A 59 -1.68 5.05 -3.44
C MET A 59 -3.03 5.62 -3.06
N TYR A 60 -3.14 6.95 -3.11
CA TYR A 60 -4.40 7.68 -3.06
C TYR A 60 -4.61 8.57 -4.31
N PRO A 61 -5.86 8.86 -4.69
CA PRO A 61 -6.16 9.86 -5.71
C PRO A 61 -6.12 11.27 -5.12
N GLN A 62 -5.26 12.15 -5.65
CA GLN A 62 -5.09 13.54 -5.18
C GLN A 62 -6.39 14.35 -5.14
N SER A 63 -7.27 14.12 -6.12
CA SER A 63 -8.54 14.85 -6.30
C SER A 63 -9.66 14.39 -5.36
N HIS A 64 -9.45 13.31 -4.60
CA HIS A 64 -10.49 12.75 -3.74
C HIS A 64 -10.62 13.49 -2.40
N GLN A 65 -11.86 13.68 -1.95
CA GLN A 65 -12.17 14.24 -0.63
C GLN A 65 -12.40 13.11 0.37
N PHE A 66 -11.44 12.93 1.27
CA PHE A 66 -11.48 11.86 2.27
C PHE A 66 -12.51 12.16 3.36
N LYS A 67 -13.49 11.26 3.53
CA LYS A 67 -14.42 11.26 4.66
C LYS A 67 -13.86 10.33 5.74
N GLY A 68 -13.24 10.89 6.78
CA GLY A 68 -12.87 10.15 8.01
C GLY A 68 -11.38 10.12 8.37
N THR A 69 -10.47 10.17 7.40
CA THR A 69 -9.02 10.31 7.67
C THR A 69 -8.56 11.70 7.26
N SER A 70 -7.71 12.33 8.07
CA SER A 70 -7.19 13.64 7.71
C SER A 70 -6.36 13.54 6.43
N ARG A 71 -6.58 14.47 5.51
CA ARG A 71 -5.84 14.54 4.24
C ARG A 71 -4.32 14.55 4.49
N ALA A 72 -3.87 15.29 5.50
CA ALA A 72 -2.48 15.36 5.89
C ALA A 72 -1.88 14.00 6.32
N ALA A 73 -2.64 13.13 6.99
CA ALA A 73 -2.15 11.80 7.33
C ALA A 73 -1.99 10.93 6.08
N ILE A 74 -2.92 11.00 5.14
CA ILE A 74 -2.83 10.26 3.87
C ILE A 74 -1.66 10.77 3.05
N GLU A 75 -1.51 12.08 2.89
CA GLU A 75 -0.40 12.69 2.12
C GLU A 75 0.98 12.35 2.70
N ARG A 76 1.06 12.08 4.00
CA ARG A 76 2.30 11.67 4.66
C ARG A 76 2.63 10.20 4.45
N ASP A 77 1.63 9.32 4.58
CA ASP A 77 1.86 7.87 4.69
C ASP A 77 1.57 7.14 3.37
N TYR A 78 0.93 7.79 2.39
CA TYR A 78 0.62 7.26 1.06
C TYR A 78 1.28 8.09 -0.05
N VAL A 79 1.41 7.50 -1.23
CA VAL A 79 1.83 8.21 -2.44
C VAL A 79 0.64 8.60 -3.31
N CYS A 80 0.79 9.65 -4.10
CA CYS A 80 -0.11 9.97 -5.20
C CYS A 80 0.53 9.66 -6.56
N LEU A 81 -0.29 9.64 -7.61
CA LEU A 81 0.16 9.31 -8.97
C LEU A 81 1.35 10.15 -9.44
N ASP A 82 1.43 11.43 -9.08
CA ASP A 82 2.55 12.29 -9.49
C ASP A 82 3.89 11.86 -8.89
N GLN A 83 3.90 11.28 -7.69
CA GLN A 83 5.11 10.83 -7.01
C GLN A 83 5.66 9.51 -7.56
N ILE A 84 4.82 8.72 -8.25
CA ILE A 84 5.16 7.40 -8.76
C ILE A 84 4.96 7.28 -10.27
N ARG A 85 4.85 8.40 -10.98
CA ARG A 85 4.53 8.44 -12.41
C ARG A 85 5.52 7.65 -13.27
N ASP A 86 6.78 7.67 -12.89
CA ASP A 86 7.88 7.01 -13.61
C ASP A 86 8.25 5.65 -12.99
N ALA A 87 7.56 5.24 -11.93
CA ALA A 87 7.75 3.94 -11.29
C ALA A 87 7.03 2.83 -12.08
N HIS A 88 7.64 1.66 -12.11
CA HIS A 88 7.08 0.47 -12.76
C HIS A 88 6.60 -0.50 -11.68
N PHE A 89 5.44 -1.10 -11.90
CA PHE A 89 4.82 -2.08 -11.01
C PHE A 89 4.41 -3.30 -11.82
N ASP A 90 4.53 -4.47 -11.24
CA ASP A 90 4.11 -5.75 -11.84
C ASP A 90 2.58 -5.90 -11.82
N GLY A 91 1.91 -5.18 -10.91
CA GLY A 91 0.46 -5.21 -10.80
C GLY A 91 -0.13 -3.95 -10.17
N LEU A 92 -1.38 -3.66 -10.53
CA LEU A 92 -2.21 -2.63 -9.93
C LEU A 92 -3.50 -3.26 -9.39
N ILE A 93 -3.78 -3.02 -8.11
CA ILE A 93 -5.05 -3.34 -7.47
C ILE A 93 -5.80 -2.04 -7.21
N VAL A 94 -7.05 -1.98 -7.62
CA VAL A 94 -7.98 -0.89 -7.28
C VAL A 94 -9.05 -1.47 -6.37
N THR A 95 -9.20 -0.91 -5.17
CA THR A 95 -10.24 -1.38 -4.24
C THR A 95 -11.62 -0.88 -4.63
N GLY A 96 -12.67 -1.51 -4.08
CA GLY A 96 -14.03 -0.97 -4.08
C GLY A 96 -14.18 0.25 -3.15
#